data_AF-A0A7R7CGI6-F1
#
_entry.id   AF-A0A7R7CGI6-F1
#
_cell.length_a   1.000
_cell.length_b   1.000
_cell.length_c   1.000
_cell.angle_alpha   90.00
_cell.angle_beta   90.00
_cell.angle_gamma   90.00
#
_symmetry.space_group_name_H-M   'P 1'
#
loop_
_entity.id
_entity.type
_entity.pdbx_description
1 polymer ?
#
loop_
_entity_poly.entity_id
_entity_poly.type
_entity_poly.pdbx_seq_one_letter_code
_entity_poly.pdbx_strand_id
1 'polypeptide(L)'
;MPEQKTAIPDTPLFDRAGSIRGYRINKMAMGLGRAENRAAFEADEEAYLDRFGLNAQEKTAVLSRDWHEMVRLGGNLFFILKISAVDPTAITQIGAAQASMSHDDFLYERLGRRRNG
;
A
#
# COMPACT_ATOMS: atom_id res chain seq x y z
N MET A 1 -16.91 19.35 -24.28
CA MET A 1 -16.24 19.26 -22.96
C MET A 1 -14.76 19.03 -23.24
N PRO A 2 -13.82 19.78 -22.65
CA PRO A 2 -12.41 19.55 -22.93
C PRO A 2 -12.02 18.18 -22.36
N GLU A 3 -11.24 17.44 -23.13
CA GLU A 3 -10.75 16.11 -22.82
C GLU A 3 -9.94 16.16 -21.51
N GLN A 4 -10.41 15.42 -20.50
CA GLN A 4 -9.83 15.46 -19.17
C GLN A 4 -8.43 14.83 -19.23
N LYS A 5 -7.38 15.65 -19.08
CA LYS A 5 -5.98 15.22 -19.08
C LYS A 5 -5.69 14.41 -17.80
N THR A 6 -6.20 13.17 -17.72
CA THR A 6 -6.33 12.39 -16.47
C THR A 6 -5.32 11.26 -16.31
N ALA A 7 -4.45 11.01 -17.29
CA ALA A 7 -3.50 9.90 -17.22
C ALA A 7 -2.07 10.42 -17.20
N ILE A 8 -1.36 10.15 -16.10
CA ILE A 8 0.09 10.04 -16.09
C ILE A 8 0.36 8.54 -16.33
N PRO A 9 1.08 8.16 -17.38
CA PRO A 9 1.40 6.74 -17.63
C PRO A 9 1.98 6.07 -16.38
N ASP A 10 1.52 4.84 -16.12
CA ASP A 10 1.98 3.99 -15.02
C ASP A 10 1.84 4.58 -13.60
N THR A 11 1.10 5.69 -13.45
CA THR A 11 0.88 6.33 -12.15
C THR A 11 -0.62 6.34 -11.83
N PRO A 12 -1.10 5.44 -10.96
CA PRO A 12 -2.49 5.45 -10.52
C PRO A 12 -2.77 6.72 -9.72
N LEU A 13 -3.69 7.55 -10.22
CA LEU A 13 -4.13 8.76 -9.51
C LEU A 13 -5.12 8.40 -8.40
N PHE A 14 -4.88 8.95 -7.20
CA PHE A 14 -5.84 8.88 -6.10
C PHE A 14 -6.90 9.98 -6.26
N ASP A 15 -7.76 9.83 -7.26
CA ASP A 15 -8.90 10.70 -7.53
C ASP A 15 -10.14 10.28 -6.73
N ARG A 16 -11.29 10.92 -7.00
CA ARG A 16 -12.56 10.57 -6.34
C ARG A 16 -12.95 9.11 -6.58
N ALA A 17 -12.74 8.59 -7.78
CA ALA A 17 -13.10 7.21 -8.10
C ALA A 17 -12.17 6.22 -7.36
N GLY A 18 -10.86 6.49 -7.32
CA GLY A 18 -9.88 5.74 -6.55
C GLY A 18 -10.17 5.76 -5.05
N SER A 19 -10.54 6.91 -4.50
CA SER A 19 -10.93 7.05 -3.10
C SER A 19 -12.15 6.20 -2.73
N ILE A 20 -13.15 6.11 -3.62
CA ILE A 20 -14.32 5.26 -3.42
C ILE A 20 -13.93 3.77 -3.51
N ARG A 21 -13.14 3.39 -4.52
CA ARG A 21 -12.67 1.99 -4.69
C ARG A 21 -11.90 1.51 -3.48
N GLY A 22 -10.93 2.29 -3.01
CA GLY A 22 -10.08 1.92 -1.88
C GLY A 22 -10.61 2.32 -0.51
N TYR A 23 -11.88 2.69 -0.35
CA TYR A 23 -12.40 3.19 0.92
C TYR A 23 -12.14 2.22 2.09
N ARG A 24 -12.33 0.91 1.85
CA ARG A 24 -12.18 -0.16 2.85
C ARG A 24 -10.73 -0.29 3.31
N ILE A 25 -9.80 -0.51 2.37
CA ILE A 25 -8.38 -0.65 2.66
C ILE A 25 -7.79 0.61 3.32
N ASN A 26 -8.19 1.79 2.85
CA ASN A 26 -7.72 3.07 3.42
C ASN A 26 -8.22 3.27 4.85
N LYS A 27 -9.50 2.94 5.12
CA LYS A 27 -10.09 3.04 6.46
C LYS A 27 -9.48 2.03 7.42
N MET A 28 -9.23 0.81 6.97
CA MET A 28 -8.54 -0.24 7.72
C MET A 28 -7.14 0.24 8.15
N ALA A 29 -6.34 0.71 7.19
CA ALA A 29 -4.98 1.16 7.45
C ALA A 29 -4.95 2.41 8.35
N MET A 30 -5.90 3.33 8.20
CA MET A 30 -6.08 4.45 9.13
C MET A 30 -6.36 4.01 10.57
N GLY A 31 -7.07 2.90 10.76
CA GLY A 31 -7.33 2.32 12.07
C GLY A 31 -6.05 2.00 12.86
N LEU A 32 -4.97 1.63 12.17
CA LEU A 32 -3.68 1.27 12.77
C LEU A 32 -2.94 2.45 13.43
N GLY A 33 -3.45 3.68 13.29
CA GLY A 33 -2.99 4.82 14.09
C GLY A 33 -3.20 4.63 15.60
N ARG A 34 -4.17 3.78 16.01
CA ARG A 34 -4.49 3.51 17.42
C ARG A 34 -3.78 2.25 17.92
N ALA A 35 -3.29 2.28 19.16
CA ALA A 35 -2.52 1.17 19.72
C ALA A 35 -3.34 -0.11 19.85
N GLU A 36 -4.61 0.01 20.27
CA GLU A 36 -5.52 -1.12 20.43
C GLU A 36 -5.80 -1.83 19.10
N ASN A 37 -5.84 -1.08 18.00
CA ASN A 37 -6.03 -1.63 16.67
C ASN A 37 -4.76 -2.32 16.14
N ARG A 38 -3.56 -1.83 16.50
CA ARG A 38 -2.32 -2.53 16.18
C ARG A 38 -2.25 -3.87 16.91
N ALA A 39 -2.55 -3.89 18.20
CA ALA A 39 -2.62 -5.13 18.97
C ALA A 39 -3.65 -6.13 18.39
N ALA A 40 -4.81 -5.63 17.94
CA ALA A 40 -5.81 -6.48 17.29
C ALA A 40 -5.34 -7.02 15.92
N PHE A 41 -4.63 -6.21 15.13
CA PHE A 41 -4.05 -6.62 13.85
C PHE A 41 -2.95 -7.68 14.05
N GLU A 42 -2.08 -7.51 15.06
CA GLU A 42 -1.02 -8.48 15.39
C GLU A 42 -1.57 -9.80 15.93
N ALA A 43 -2.69 -9.76 16.67
CA ALA A 43 -3.28 -10.95 17.26
C ALA A 43 -3.97 -11.85 16.23
N ASP A 44 -4.71 -11.25 15.30
CA ASP A 44 -5.41 -11.96 14.23
C ASP A 44 -5.64 -10.98 13.05
N GLU A 45 -4.72 -11.04 12.10
CA GLU A 45 -4.72 -10.11 10.97
C GLU A 45 -5.99 -10.27 10.13
N GLU A 46 -6.36 -11.50 9.76
CA GLU A 46 -7.53 -11.76 8.91
C GLU A 46 -8.83 -11.29 9.58
N ALA A 47 -9.02 -11.59 10.87
CA ALA A 47 -10.17 -11.10 11.62
C ALA A 47 -10.18 -9.56 11.75
N TYR A 48 -9.01 -8.91 11.84
CA TYR A 48 -8.93 -7.46 11.80
C TYR A 48 -9.37 -6.90 10.44
N LEU A 49 -8.92 -7.49 9.33
CA LEU A 49 -9.33 -7.07 7.98
C LEU A 49 -10.84 -7.26 7.76
N ASP A 50 -11.43 -8.33 8.30
CA ASP A 50 -12.87 -8.62 8.24
C ASP A 50 -13.73 -7.52 8.86
N ARG A 51 -13.28 -6.92 9.96
CA ARG A 51 -14.00 -5.81 10.63
C ARG A 51 -14.19 -4.59 9.72
N PHE A 52 -13.36 -4.43 8.70
CA PHE A 52 -13.45 -3.33 7.74
C PHE A 52 -14.11 -3.73 6.41
N GLY A 53 -14.53 -4.99 6.27
CA GLY A 53 -15.24 -5.49 5.09
C GLY A 53 -14.39 -5.54 3.83
N LEU A 54 -13.07 -5.75 3.97
CA LEU A 54 -12.19 -5.92 2.82
C LEU A 54 -12.68 -7.12 1.98
N ASN A 55 -12.69 -6.94 0.66
CA ASN A 55 -12.98 -8.03 -0.26
C ASN A 55 -11.78 -8.98 -0.36
N ALA A 56 -11.95 -10.12 -1.03
CA ALA A 56 -10.91 -11.15 -1.14
C ALA A 56 -9.59 -10.62 -1.73
N GLN A 57 -9.64 -9.79 -2.79
CA GLN A 57 -8.44 -9.22 -3.40
C GLN A 57 -7.73 -8.23 -2.48
N GLU A 58 -8.49 -7.36 -1.81
CA GLU A 58 -7.95 -6.42 -0.82
C GLU A 58 -7.29 -7.15 0.35
N LYS A 59 -7.92 -8.21 0.87
CA LYS A 59 -7.35 -9.03 1.95
C LYS A 59 -6.07 -9.70 1.51
N THR A 60 -6.08 -10.38 0.35
CA THR A 60 -4.89 -11.05 -0.18
C THR A 60 -3.74 -10.07 -0.32
N ALA A 61 -3.99 -8.89 -0.92
CA ALA A 61 -2.96 -7.87 -1.08
C ALA A 61 -2.35 -7.43 0.26
N VAL A 62 -3.19 -7.20 1.28
CA VAL A 62 -2.72 -6.82 2.62
C VAL A 62 -1.92 -7.96 3.26
N LEU A 63 -2.48 -9.18 3.33
CA LEU A 63 -1.87 -10.34 3.96
C LEU A 63 -0.51 -10.72 3.31
N SER A 64 -0.38 -10.57 2.00
CA SER A 64 0.87 -10.85 1.27
C SER A 64 1.83 -9.66 1.22
N ARG A 65 1.47 -8.53 1.84
CA ARG A 65 2.19 -7.25 1.75
C ARG A 65 2.46 -6.83 0.30
N ASP A 66 1.52 -7.10 -0.60
CA ASP A 66 1.61 -6.65 -2.00
C ASP A 66 1.25 -5.16 -2.09
N TRP A 67 2.24 -4.31 -1.80
CA TRP A 67 2.08 -2.86 -1.80
C TRP A 67 1.63 -2.32 -3.17
N HIS A 68 2.08 -2.93 -4.27
CA HIS A 68 1.69 -2.51 -5.62
C HIS A 68 0.20 -2.78 -5.83
N GLU A 69 -0.25 -3.98 -5.49
CA GLU A 69 -1.65 -4.37 -5.60
C GLU A 69 -2.55 -3.55 -4.66
N MET A 70 -2.12 -3.26 -3.43
CA MET A 70 -2.85 -2.38 -2.53
C MET A 70 -3.12 -1.01 -3.17
N VAL A 71 -2.14 -0.42 -3.86
CA VAL A 71 -2.30 0.85 -4.57
C VAL A 71 -3.20 0.70 -5.80
N ARG A 72 -3.02 -0.37 -6.59
CA ARG A 72 -3.87 -0.68 -7.76
C ARG A 72 -5.35 -0.82 -7.38
N LEU A 73 -5.63 -1.39 -6.20
CA LEU A 73 -6.98 -1.55 -5.63
C LEU A 73 -7.55 -0.25 -5.04
N GLY A 74 -6.81 0.85 -5.05
CA GLY A 74 -7.25 2.18 -4.57
C GLY A 74 -6.71 2.56 -3.19
N GLY A 75 -5.78 1.78 -2.63
CA GLY A 75 -5.02 2.17 -1.46
C GLY A 75 -4.20 3.43 -1.73
N ASN A 76 -4.38 4.46 -0.90
CA ASN A 76 -3.46 5.58 -0.90
C ASN A 76 -2.19 5.19 -0.14
N LEU A 77 -1.02 5.43 -0.75
CA LEU A 77 0.27 5.08 -0.15
C LEU A 77 0.41 5.59 1.30
N PHE A 78 -0.03 6.82 1.61
CA PHE A 78 0.09 7.40 2.96
C PHE A 78 -0.83 6.75 4.00
N PHE A 79 -1.93 6.14 3.57
CA PHE A 79 -2.80 5.36 4.47
C PHE A 79 -2.20 3.98 4.70
N ILE A 80 -1.92 3.24 3.63
CA ILE A 80 -1.44 1.85 3.73
C ILE A 80 -0.06 1.74 4.39
N LEU A 81 0.79 2.77 4.32
CA LEU A 81 2.06 2.82 5.05
C LEU A 81 1.92 2.61 6.57
N LYS A 82 0.72 2.80 7.15
CA LYS A 82 0.49 2.48 8.58
C LYS A 82 0.61 0.99 8.90
N ILE A 83 0.48 0.11 7.91
CA ILE A 83 0.76 -1.33 8.08
C ILE A 83 2.23 -1.52 8.49
N SER A 84 3.14 -0.70 7.96
CA SER A 84 4.57 -0.79 8.31
C SER A 84 4.90 -0.35 9.74
N ALA A 85 3.93 0.22 10.47
CA ALA A 85 4.08 0.51 11.90
C ALA A 85 3.80 -0.71 12.79
N VAL A 86 3.18 -1.75 12.23
CA VAL A 86 2.85 -3.01 12.89
C VAL A 86 3.77 -4.13 12.40
N ASP A 87 4.01 -4.16 11.09
CA ASP A 87 4.89 -5.11 10.42
C ASP A 87 5.98 -4.34 9.65
N PRO A 88 7.14 -4.06 10.29
CA PRO A 88 8.15 -3.16 9.74
C PRO A 88 8.65 -3.59 8.36
N THR A 89 8.25 -2.84 7.34
CA THR A 89 8.78 -2.95 5.97
C THR A 89 9.58 -1.68 5.66
N ALA A 90 10.80 -1.82 5.13
CA ALA A 90 11.61 -0.66 4.80
C ALA A 90 10.93 0.16 3.68
N ILE A 91 10.90 1.49 3.82
CA ILE A 91 10.27 2.37 2.82
C ILE A 91 10.86 2.19 1.42
N THR A 92 12.13 1.77 1.32
CA THR A 92 12.82 1.47 0.07
C THR A 92 12.37 0.14 -0.55
N GLN A 93 11.95 -0.84 0.24
CA GLN A 93 11.32 -2.07 -0.27
C GLN A 93 9.92 -1.77 -0.81
N ILE A 94 9.15 -0.92 -0.11
CA ILE A 94 7.85 -0.45 -0.58
C ILE A 94 8.01 0.33 -1.90
N GLY A 95 9.00 1.22 -1.97
CA GLY A 95 9.34 1.95 -3.20
C GLY A 95 9.73 1.02 -4.35
N ALA A 96 10.53 -0.01 -4.09
CA ALA A 96 10.88 -1.03 -5.09
C ALA A 96 9.66 -1.78 -5.61
N ALA A 97 8.74 -2.19 -4.72
CA ALA A 97 7.49 -2.84 -5.08
C ALA A 97 6.61 -1.94 -5.97
N GLN A 98 6.48 -0.65 -5.62
CA GLN A 98 5.73 0.32 -6.45
C GLN A 98 6.35 0.50 -7.84
N ALA A 99 7.68 0.45 -7.94
CA ALA A 99 8.41 0.56 -9.19
C ALA A 99 8.49 -0.77 -9.97
N SER A 100 7.95 -1.87 -9.43
CA SER A 100 8.12 -3.22 -9.97
C SER A 100 9.59 -3.61 -10.19
N MET A 101 10.46 -3.21 -9.25
CA MET A 101 11.89 -3.48 -9.26
C MET A 101 12.28 -4.41 -8.11
N SER A 102 13.40 -5.12 -8.24
CA SER A 102 14.04 -5.72 -7.08
C SER A 102 14.49 -4.62 -6.11
N HIS A 103 14.62 -4.95 -4.82
CA HIS A 103 15.07 -3.96 -3.83
C HIS A 103 16.48 -3.44 -4.16
N ASP A 104 17.40 -4.32 -4.58
CA ASP A 104 18.76 -3.93 -4.94
C ASP A 104 18.81 -3.04 -6.18
N ASP A 105 18.03 -3.34 -7.22
CA ASP A 105 17.96 -2.50 -8.42
C ASP A 105 17.33 -1.15 -8.08
N PHE A 106 16.30 -1.11 -7.23
CA PHE A 106 15.72 0.15 -6.77
C PHE A 106 16.74 1.01 -6.01
N LEU A 107 17.49 0.41 -5.09
CA LEU A 107 18.54 1.11 -4.35
C LEU A 107 19.63 1.66 -5.27
N TYR A 108 20.03 0.89 -6.29
CA TYR A 108 21.08 1.27 -7.23
C TYR A 108 20.60 2.32 -8.24
N GLU A 109 19.55 2.01 -9.00
CA GLU A 109 19.11 2.80 -10.15
C GLU A 109 18.30 4.04 -9.76
N ARG A 110 17.51 3.97 -8.67
CA ARG A 110 16.64 5.09 -8.25
C ARG A 110 17.24 5.92 -7.14
N LEU A 111 17.94 5.28 -6.19
CA LEU A 111 18.51 5.97 -5.02
C LEU A 111 20.02 6.18 -5.09
N GLY A 112 20.70 5.69 -6.14
CA GLY A 112 22.13 5.93 -6.36
C GLY A 112 23.07 5.24 -5.38
N ARG A 113 22.62 4.17 -4.71
CA ARG A 113 23.48 3.37 -3.82
C ARG A 113 24.55 2.66 -4.66
N ARG A 114 25.83 2.75 -4.28
CA ARG A 114 26.90 2.04 -4.99
C ARG A 114 26.88 0.53 -4.67
N ARG A 115 26.96 -0.33 -5.69
CA ARG A 115 27.29 -1.75 -5.50
C ARG A 115 28.77 -1.83 -5.13
N ASN A 116 29.09 -2.27 -3.92
CA ASN A 116 30.47 -2.61 -3.58
C ASN A 116 30.78 -3.91 -4.34
N GLY A 117 31.71 -3.84 -5.29
CA GLY A 117 32.23 -5.00 -6.00
C GLY A 117 33.08 -5.90 -5.10
#